data_AF-A0A815GQ38-F1
#
_entry.id   AF-A0A815GQ38-F1
#
_cell.length_a   1.000
_cell.length_b   1.000
_cell.length_c   1.000
_cell.angle_alpha   90.00
_cell.angle_beta   90.00
_cell.angle_gamma   90.00
#
_symmetry.space_group_name_H-M   'P 1'
#
loop_
_entity.id
_entity.type
_entity.pdbx_description
1 polymer ?
#
loop_
_entity_poly.entity_id
_entity_poly.type
_entity_poly.pdbx_seq_one_letter_code
_entity_poly.pdbx_strand_id
1 'polypeptide(L)'
;MIKYSNLKLEIFKKTLPPDHFDIQNLEERIQFVKDILEPSVKSLRELGNETFYNSNFDQALIYYQQALDEELKSSNSDYSNVFGIHFEIAQVHAKKDGNHTSEVNYLQKLIGTQYLDDTLHSAVIYSKIAEIYGCKLKNSEEELKNYEKCLEIRTKLLLIDDRLIDEIERSVKTMEEWLAEKE
;
A
#
# COMPACT_ATOMS: atom_id res chain seq x y z
N MET A 1 -24.75 -20.70 4.42
CA MET A 1 -25.37 -20.42 3.10
C MET A 1 -24.34 -20.47 1.96
N ILE A 2 -23.20 -19.77 2.05
CA ILE A 2 -22.14 -19.77 1.01
C ILE A 2 -21.55 -21.18 0.76
N LYS A 3 -21.25 -21.96 1.80
CA LYS A 3 -20.66 -23.31 1.67
C LYS A 3 -21.49 -24.26 0.77
N TYR A 4 -22.81 -24.21 0.87
CA TYR A 4 -23.71 -25.02 0.04
C TYR A 4 -23.74 -24.51 -1.41
N SER A 5 -23.70 -23.19 -1.61
CA SER A 5 -23.67 -22.57 -2.94
C SER A 5 -22.37 -22.87 -3.68
N ASN A 6 -21.23 -22.86 -3.00
CA ASN A 6 -19.93 -23.27 -3.56
C ASN A 6 -19.92 -24.75 -3.99
N LEU A 7 -20.47 -25.64 -3.17
CA LEU A 7 -20.59 -27.07 -3.53
C LEU A 7 -21.48 -27.26 -4.77
N LYS A 8 -22.59 -26.53 -4.85
CA LYS A 8 -23.47 -26.55 -6.03
C LYS A 8 -22.75 -26.03 -7.28
N LEU A 9 -21.96 -24.96 -7.15
CA LEU A 9 -21.16 -24.41 -8.24
C LEU A 9 -20.11 -25.41 -8.74
N GLU A 10 -19.42 -26.11 -7.84
CA GLU A 10 -18.46 -27.16 -8.22
C GLU A 10 -19.12 -28.30 -9.01
N ILE A 11 -20.33 -28.71 -8.63
CA ILE A 11 -21.09 -29.72 -9.37
C ILE A 11 -21.42 -29.19 -10.76
N PHE A 12 -21.95 -27.96 -10.85
CA PHE A 12 -22.33 -27.35 -12.12
C PHE A 12 -21.16 -27.23 -13.09
N LYS A 13 -19.99 -26.78 -12.62
CA LYS A 13 -18.76 -26.69 -13.42
C LYS A 13 -18.27 -28.05 -13.96
N LYS A 14 -18.60 -29.16 -13.29
CA LYS A 14 -18.25 -30.52 -13.73
C LYS A 14 -19.26 -31.13 -14.69
N THR A 15 -20.52 -30.68 -14.65
CA THR A 15 -21.63 -31.32 -15.38
C THR A 15 -22.16 -30.51 -16.56
N LEU A 16 -21.90 -29.20 -16.58
CA LEU A 16 -22.44 -28.28 -17.58
C LEU A 16 -21.31 -27.64 -18.41
N PRO A 17 -21.60 -27.18 -19.64
CA PRO A 17 -20.68 -26.36 -20.41
C PRO A 17 -20.22 -25.10 -19.63
N PRO A 18 -18.97 -24.64 -19.77
CA PRO A 18 -18.45 -23.50 -18.99
C PRO A 18 -19.22 -22.18 -19.17
N ASP A 19 -19.89 -21.99 -20.31
CA ASP A 19 -20.71 -20.84 -20.67
C ASP A 19 -22.19 -21.00 -20.29
N HIS A 20 -22.55 -22.06 -19.57
CA HIS A 20 -23.93 -22.33 -19.18
C HIS A 20 -24.46 -21.26 -18.22
N PHE A 21 -25.65 -20.73 -18.53
CA PHE A 21 -26.32 -19.67 -17.77
C PHE A 21 -26.39 -19.94 -16.25
N ASP A 22 -26.70 -21.17 -15.84
CA ASP A 22 -26.77 -21.53 -14.42
C ASP A 22 -25.43 -21.45 -13.68
N ILE A 23 -24.29 -21.60 -14.37
CA ILE A 23 -22.96 -21.38 -13.77
C ILE A 23 -22.78 -19.88 -13.55
N GLN A 24 -22.97 -19.06 -14.59
CA GLN A 24 -22.80 -17.61 -14.53
C GLN A 24 -23.71 -16.98 -13.46
N ASN A 25 -25.00 -17.29 -13.47
CA ASN A 25 -25.97 -16.80 -12.50
C ASN A 25 -25.62 -17.22 -11.06
N LEU A 26 -25.14 -18.46 -10.86
CA LEU A 26 -24.73 -18.91 -9.53
C LEU A 26 -23.43 -18.23 -9.06
N GLU A 27 -22.49 -17.97 -9.98
CA GLU A 27 -21.28 -17.19 -9.70
C GLU A 27 -21.60 -15.76 -9.31
N GLU A 28 -22.45 -15.07 -10.09
CA GLU A 28 -22.91 -13.71 -9.81
C GLU A 28 -23.60 -13.62 -8.44
N ARG A 29 -24.44 -14.59 -8.10
CA ARG A 29 -25.13 -14.62 -6.80
C ARG A 29 -24.19 -14.90 -5.64
N ILE A 30 -23.21 -15.78 -5.82
CA ILE A 30 -22.19 -16.03 -4.79
C ILE A 30 -21.34 -14.78 -4.62
N GLN A 31 -20.94 -14.12 -5.71
CA GLN A 31 -20.19 -12.88 -5.67
C GLN A 31 -20.97 -11.77 -4.98
N PHE A 32 -22.24 -11.56 -5.33
CA PHE A 32 -23.10 -10.59 -4.66
C PHE A 32 -23.22 -10.83 -3.14
N VAL A 33 -23.36 -12.10 -2.73
CA VAL A 33 -23.42 -12.44 -1.31
C VAL A 33 -22.07 -12.26 -0.62
N LYS A 34 -20.95 -12.51 -1.32
CA LYS A 34 -19.60 -12.20 -0.84
C LYS A 34 -19.39 -10.70 -0.70
N ASP A 35 -19.79 -9.89 -1.67
CA ASP A 35 -19.65 -8.44 -1.63
C ASP A 35 -20.42 -7.83 -0.44
N ILE A 36 -21.50 -8.49 0.01
CA ILE A 36 -22.27 -8.10 1.21
C ILE A 36 -21.62 -8.57 2.51
N LEU A 37 -20.97 -9.74 2.51
CA LEU A 37 -20.53 -10.43 3.73
C LEU A 37 -19.02 -10.38 3.98
N GLU A 38 -18.22 -10.26 2.93
CA GLU A 38 -16.78 -10.09 3.02
C GLU A 38 -16.49 -8.63 3.38
N PRO A 39 -15.67 -8.39 4.42
CA PRO A 39 -15.36 -7.03 4.83
C PRO A 39 -14.61 -6.33 3.70
N SER A 40 -15.12 -5.16 3.29
CA SER A 40 -14.44 -4.27 2.35
C SER A 40 -13.00 -3.97 2.78
N VAL A 41 -12.13 -3.62 1.82
CA VAL A 41 -10.75 -3.16 2.08
C VAL A 41 -10.73 -2.08 3.16
N LYS A 42 -11.66 -1.12 3.09
CA LYS A 42 -11.81 -0.06 4.08
C LYS A 42 -12.06 -0.61 5.49
N SER A 43 -13.05 -1.49 5.64
CA SER A 43 -13.36 -2.10 6.96
C SER A 43 -12.22 -2.96 7.49
N LEU A 44 -11.50 -3.67 6.62
CA LEU A 44 -10.32 -4.45 7.02
C LEU A 44 -9.21 -3.54 7.54
N ARG A 45 -8.93 -2.42 6.86
CA ARG A 45 -7.96 -1.42 7.33
C ARG A 45 -8.39 -0.77 8.64
N GLU A 46 -9.68 -0.49 8.84
CA GLU A 46 -10.20 0.05 10.10
C GLU A 46 -9.97 -0.93 11.27
N LEU A 47 -10.25 -2.22 11.07
CA LEU A 47 -9.96 -3.27 12.06
C LEU A 47 -8.45 -3.44 12.30
N GLY A 48 -7.64 -3.35 11.25
CA GLY A 48 -6.18 -3.32 11.34
C GLY A 48 -5.69 -2.17 12.21
N ASN A 49 -6.23 -0.96 11.99
CA ASN A 49 -5.91 0.23 12.77
C ASN A 49 -6.33 0.09 14.24
N GLU A 50 -7.56 -0.37 14.50
CA GLU A 50 -8.05 -0.59 15.86
C GLU A 50 -7.14 -1.57 16.63
N THR A 51 -6.79 -2.70 16.01
CA THR A 51 -5.92 -3.70 16.62
C THR A 51 -4.47 -3.21 16.77
N PHE A 52 -3.96 -2.43 15.82
CA PHE A 52 -2.67 -1.76 15.92
C PHE A 52 -2.61 -0.81 17.13
N TYR A 53 -3.63 0.04 17.32
CA TYR A 53 -3.69 0.96 18.47
C TYR A 53 -3.87 0.22 19.81
N ASN A 54 -4.52 -0.94 19.79
CA ASN A 54 -4.58 -1.86 20.94
C ASN A 54 -3.29 -2.67 21.14
N SER A 55 -2.21 -2.35 20.43
CA SER A 55 -0.90 -3.04 20.48
C SER A 55 -0.95 -4.53 20.12
N ASN A 56 -2.01 -4.98 19.44
CA ASN A 56 -2.16 -6.35 18.97
C ASN A 56 -1.62 -6.47 17.53
N PHE A 57 -0.31 -6.36 17.39
CA PHE A 57 0.37 -6.19 16.10
C PHE A 57 0.22 -7.39 15.16
N ASP A 58 0.19 -8.61 15.69
CA ASP A 58 -0.01 -9.81 14.86
C ASP A 58 -1.39 -9.83 14.22
N GLN A 59 -2.42 -9.42 14.98
CA GLN A 59 -3.77 -9.31 14.46
C GLN A 59 -3.90 -8.17 13.45
N ALA A 60 -3.23 -7.04 13.70
CA ALA A 60 -3.19 -5.92 12.75
C ALA A 60 -2.61 -6.35 11.40
N LEU A 61 -1.49 -7.10 11.41
CA LEU A 61 -0.90 -7.65 10.18
C LEU A 61 -1.86 -8.56 9.43
N ILE A 62 -2.64 -9.40 10.12
CA ILE A 62 -3.65 -10.25 9.49
C ILE A 62 -4.68 -9.41 8.75
N TYR A 63 -5.22 -8.36 9.40
CA TYR A 63 -6.23 -7.51 8.77
C TYR A 63 -5.68 -6.69 7.60
N TYR A 64 -4.49 -6.11 7.72
CA TYR A 64 -3.86 -5.39 6.61
C TYR A 64 -3.51 -6.32 5.45
N GLN A 65 -3.06 -7.55 5.71
CA GLN A 65 -2.79 -8.52 4.65
C GLN A 65 -4.09 -8.92 3.94
N GLN A 66 -5.18 -9.14 4.68
CA GLN A 66 -6.49 -9.37 4.06
C GLN A 66 -6.93 -8.17 3.22
N ALA A 67 -6.75 -6.94 3.70
CA ALA A 67 -7.06 -5.74 2.94
C ALA A 67 -6.24 -5.66 1.64
N LEU A 68 -4.96 -6.01 1.70
CA LEU A 68 -4.07 -6.03 0.54
C LEU A 68 -4.52 -7.08 -0.47
N ASP A 69 -4.86 -8.29 0.00
CA ASP A 69 -5.32 -9.38 -0.85
C ASP A 69 -6.63 -9.04 -1.57
N GLU A 70 -7.55 -8.33 -0.89
CA GLU A 70 -8.80 -7.87 -1.51
C GLU A 70 -8.57 -6.71 -2.49
N GLU A 71 -7.70 -5.75 -2.16
CA GLU A 71 -7.37 -4.63 -3.05
C GLU A 71 -6.69 -5.12 -4.34
N LEU A 72 -5.84 -6.15 -4.25
CA LEU A 72 -5.15 -6.75 -5.40
C LEU A 72 -6.08 -7.62 -6.27
N LYS A 73 -7.17 -8.17 -5.73
CA LYS A 73 -8.19 -8.89 -6.50
C LYS A 73 -9.13 -7.95 -7.25
N SER A 74 -9.28 -6.71 -6.78
CA SER A 74 -10.16 -5.72 -7.38
C SER A 74 -9.69 -5.34 -8.79
N SER A 75 -10.60 -5.44 -9.77
CA SER A 75 -10.35 -4.93 -11.13
C SER A 75 -10.23 -3.40 -11.18
N ASN A 76 -10.66 -2.71 -10.12
CA ASN A 76 -10.51 -1.27 -9.91
C ASN A 76 -9.48 -0.97 -8.80
N SER A 77 -8.47 -1.83 -8.63
CA SER A 77 -7.41 -1.62 -7.64
C SER A 77 -6.85 -0.20 -7.75
N ASP A 78 -6.97 0.57 -6.68
CA ASP A 78 -6.37 1.89 -6.60
C ASP A 78 -4.98 1.71 -6.00
N TYR A 79 -3.98 2.10 -6.79
CA TYR A 79 -2.60 2.07 -6.33
C TYR A 79 -2.41 2.81 -5.00
N SER A 80 -3.12 3.92 -4.78
CA SER A 80 -3.07 4.68 -3.53
C SER A 80 -3.51 3.84 -2.33
N ASN A 81 -4.47 2.93 -2.52
CA ASN A 81 -4.89 1.99 -1.47
C ASN A 81 -3.83 0.93 -1.22
N VAL A 82 -3.27 0.32 -2.28
CA VAL A 82 -2.20 -0.68 -2.18
C VAL A 82 -1.00 -0.11 -1.41
N PHE A 83 -0.55 1.09 -1.77
CA PHE A 83 0.52 1.80 -1.05
C PHE A 83 0.13 2.07 0.41
N GLY A 84 -1.08 2.59 0.65
CA GLY A 84 -1.56 2.87 2.00
C GLY A 84 -1.52 1.64 2.91
N ILE A 85 -1.91 0.48 2.39
CA ILE A 85 -1.89 -0.79 3.14
C ILE A 85 -0.46 -1.26 3.39
N HIS A 86 0.43 -1.18 2.40
CA HIS A 86 1.85 -1.50 2.61
C HIS A 86 2.51 -0.58 3.64
N PHE A 87 2.16 0.70 3.65
CA PHE A 87 2.65 1.65 4.65
C PHE A 87 2.13 1.32 6.06
N GLU A 88 0.86 0.91 6.18
CA GLU A 88 0.30 0.40 7.45
C GLU A 88 1.08 -0.83 7.93
N ILE A 89 1.34 -1.81 7.06
CA ILE A 89 2.16 -3.00 7.38
C ILE A 89 3.57 -2.62 7.84
N ALA A 90 4.22 -1.69 7.12
CA ALA A 90 5.55 -1.21 7.48
C ALA A 90 5.58 -0.59 8.89
N GLN A 91 4.56 0.22 9.24
CA GLN A 91 4.43 0.79 10.58
C GLN A 91 4.23 -0.29 11.65
N VAL A 92 3.50 -1.37 11.36
CA VAL A 92 3.36 -2.49 12.30
C VAL A 92 4.73 -3.12 12.59
N HIS A 93 5.53 -3.40 11.55
CA HIS A 93 6.89 -3.91 11.73
C HIS A 93 7.77 -2.96 12.55
N ALA A 94 7.68 -1.65 12.28
CA ALA A 94 8.40 -0.63 13.02
C ALA A 94 8.06 -0.66 14.52
N LYS A 95 6.78 -0.80 14.84
CA LYS A 95 6.31 -0.89 16.23
C LYS A 95 6.72 -2.19 16.92
N LYS A 96 6.66 -3.33 16.22
CA LYS A 96 7.09 -4.62 16.76
C LYS A 96 8.58 -4.64 17.08
N ASP A 97 9.40 -4.09 16.18
CA ASP A 97 10.86 -4.11 16.32
C ASP A 97 11.39 -2.92 17.14
N GLY A 98 10.52 -2.00 17.54
CA GLY A 98 10.85 -0.80 18.32
C GLY A 98 11.74 0.20 17.58
N ASN A 99 11.91 0.07 16.26
CA ASN A 99 12.75 0.94 15.45
C ASN A 99 12.10 1.24 14.09
N HIS A 100 12.30 2.46 13.60
CA HIS A 100 11.76 2.88 12.30
C HIS A 100 12.63 2.44 11.11
N THR A 101 13.78 1.80 11.36
CA THR A 101 14.64 1.28 10.30
C THR A 101 13.99 0.09 9.59
N SER A 102 13.24 -0.76 10.30
CA SER A 102 12.49 -1.85 9.67
C SER A 102 11.36 -1.34 8.77
N GLU A 103 10.74 -0.21 9.12
CA GLU A 103 9.77 0.51 8.28
C GLU A 103 10.40 0.89 6.94
N VAL A 104 11.55 1.58 6.99
CA VAL A 104 12.31 2.01 5.81
C VAL A 104 12.72 0.81 4.96
N ASN A 105 13.26 -0.24 5.58
CA ASN A 105 13.68 -1.45 4.87
C ASN A 105 12.52 -2.14 4.16
N TYR A 106 11.33 -2.17 4.76
CA TYR A 106 10.14 -2.73 4.14
C TYR A 106 9.72 -1.91 2.92
N LEU A 107 9.63 -0.58 3.07
CA LEU A 107 9.27 0.34 1.99
C LEU A 107 10.29 0.32 0.84
N GLN A 108 11.59 0.24 1.13
CA GLN A 108 12.63 0.12 0.10
C GLN A 108 12.53 -1.18 -0.69
N LYS A 109 12.23 -2.31 -0.03
CA LYS A 109 12.00 -3.59 -0.72
C LYS A 109 10.82 -3.53 -1.66
N LEU A 110 9.79 -2.77 -1.29
CA LEU A 110 8.59 -2.60 -2.11
C LEU A 110 8.90 -1.88 -3.43
N ILE A 111 9.77 -0.86 -3.41
CA ILE A 111 10.19 -0.13 -4.62
C ILE A 111 10.81 -1.08 -5.66
N GLY A 112 11.60 -2.07 -5.24
CA GLY A 112 12.24 -3.04 -6.15
C GLY A 112 11.33 -4.18 -6.61
N THR A 113 10.02 -4.07 -6.43
CA THR A 113 9.06 -5.05 -6.95
C THR A 113 8.58 -4.63 -8.34
N GLN A 114 8.23 -5.62 -9.17
CA GLN A 114 7.69 -5.42 -10.54
C GLN A 114 6.48 -4.48 -10.62
N TYR A 115 5.85 -4.17 -9.49
CA TYR A 115 4.69 -3.30 -9.41
C TYR A 115 5.05 -1.81 -9.51
N LEU A 116 6.29 -1.41 -9.17
CA LEU A 116 6.62 -0.02 -8.84
C LEU A 116 7.78 0.63 -9.60
N ASP A 117 8.59 -0.14 -10.31
CA ASP A 117 9.78 0.38 -11.00
C ASP A 117 9.46 1.61 -11.86
N ASP A 118 10.14 2.73 -11.58
CA ASP A 118 10.06 4.03 -12.28
C ASP A 118 8.65 4.58 -12.53
N THR A 119 7.73 4.33 -11.59
CA THR A 119 6.37 4.88 -11.62
C THR A 119 6.22 6.05 -10.64
N LEU A 120 5.21 6.91 -10.83
CA LEU A 120 4.88 8.02 -9.90
C LEU A 120 4.71 7.54 -8.45
N HIS A 121 4.35 6.27 -8.32
CA HIS A 121 4.19 5.55 -7.08
C HIS A 121 5.47 5.33 -6.29
N SER A 122 6.57 5.01 -6.97
CA SER A 122 7.89 4.91 -6.33
C SER A 122 8.31 6.26 -5.73
N ALA A 123 7.95 7.38 -6.36
CA ALA A 123 8.17 8.71 -5.81
C ALA A 123 7.42 8.95 -4.49
N VAL A 124 6.17 8.49 -4.38
CA VAL A 124 5.39 8.57 -3.12
C VAL A 124 6.06 7.76 -2.00
N ILE A 125 6.62 6.58 -2.32
CA ILE A 125 7.36 5.80 -1.33
C ILE A 125 8.63 6.53 -0.91
N TYR A 126 9.39 7.10 -1.87
CA TYR A 126 10.59 7.87 -1.57
C TYR A 126 10.30 9.08 -0.68
N SER A 127 9.24 9.86 -0.95
CA SER A 127 8.85 10.95 -0.05
C SER A 127 8.50 10.45 1.35
N LYS A 128 7.86 9.27 1.46
CA LYS A 128 7.53 8.71 2.77
C LYS A 128 8.74 8.24 3.54
N ILE A 129 9.71 7.63 2.87
CA ILE A 129 11.00 7.25 3.45
C ILE A 129 11.75 8.50 3.93
N ALA A 130 11.73 9.58 3.14
CA ALA A 130 12.34 10.85 3.53
C ALA A 130 11.71 11.41 4.83
N GLU A 131 10.38 11.43 4.92
CA GLU A 131 9.67 11.81 6.15
C GLU A 131 10.11 10.97 7.37
N ILE A 132 10.25 9.65 7.19
CA ILE A 132 10.71 8.77 8.29
C ILE A 132 12.13 9.13 8.71
N TYR A 133 13.03 9.37 7.76
CA TYR A 133 14.41 9.78 8.07
C TYR A 133 14.46 11.12 8.82
N GLY A 134 13.73 12.14 8.38
CA GLY A 134 13.73 13.45 9.04
C GLY A 134 13.00 13.48 10.38
N CYS A 135 11.79 12.91 10.43
CA CYS A 135 10.94 13.01 11.60
C CYS A 135 11.27 11.97 12.67
N LYS A 136 11.64 10.74 12.29
CA LYS A 136 11.82 9.62 13.22
C LYS A 136 13.28 9.27 13.46
N LEU A 137 14.09 9.18 12.41
CA LEU A 137 15.49 8.76 12.52
C LEU A 137 16.48 9.92 12.69
N LYS A 138 16.02 11.17 12.47
CA LYS A 138 16.82 12.41 12.56
C LYS A 138 18.08 12.36 11.69
N ASN A 139 17.96 11.78 10.50
CA ASN A 139 19.05 11.68 9.52
C ASN A 139 18.73 12.55 8.30
N SER A 140 19.26 13.77 8.28
CA SER A 140 19.03 14.76 7.23
C SER A 140 19.66 14.39 5.89
N GLU A 141 20.77 13.65 5.88
CA GLU A 141 21.42 13.20 4.64
C GLU A 141 20.54 12.19 3.89
N GLU A 142 20.04 11.18 4.60
CA GLU A 142 19.14 10.19 3.99
C GLU A 142 17.75 10.79 3.71
N GLU A 143 17.27 11.74 4.51
CA GLU A 143 16.05 12.51 4.19
C GLU A 143 16.19 13.23 2.84
N LEU A 144 17.24 14.02 2.67
CA LEU A 144 17.52 14.77 1.44
C LEU A 144 17.61 13.84 0.23
N LYS A 145 18.44 12.81 0.31
CA LYS A 145 18.65 11.83 -0.76
C LYS A 145 17.36 11.15 -1.23
N ASN A 146 16.43 10.87 -0.31
CA ASN A 146 15.16 10.26 -0.68
C ASN A 146 14.19 11.29 -1.30
N TYR A 147 14.19 12.55 -0.84
CA TYR A 147 13.45 13.62 -1.51
C TYR A 147 13.99 13.92 -2.91
N GLU A 148 15.30 13.92 -3.12
CA GLU A 148 15.91 14.09 -4.44
C GLU A 148 15.46 13.00 -5.41
N LYS A 149 15.43 11.74 -4.98
CA LYS A 149 14.92 10.63 -5.81
C LYS A 149 13.44 10.80 -6.14
N CYS A 150 12.62 11.19 -5.16
CA CYS A 150 11.21 11.49 -5.39
C CYS A 150 11.05 12.59 -6.46
N LEU A 151 11.84 13.66 -6.33
CA LEU A 151 11.84 14.78 -7.27
C LEU A 151 12.31 14.36 -8.66
N GLU A 152 13.37 13.55 -8.75
CA GLU A 152 13.89 13.01 -10.01
C GLU A 152 12.82 12.21 -10.76
N ILE A 153 12.13 11.30 -10.07
CA ILE A 153 11.08 10.46 -10.67
C ILE A 153 9.89 11.32 -11.09
N ARG A 154 9.42 12.22 -10.23
CA ARG A 154 8.31 13.13 -10.56
C ARG A 154 8.65 14.03 -11.74
N THR A 155 9.84 14.58 -11.80
CA THR A 155 10.30 15.45 -12.90
C THR A 155 10.44 14.67 -14.21
N LYS A 156 10.93 13.43 -14.16
CA LYS A 156 11.02 12.56 -15.34
C LYS A 156 9.64 12.18 -15.89
N LEU A 157 8.67 11.93 -15.00
CA LEU A 157 7.34 11.43 -15.38
C LEU A 157 6.32 12.54 -15.68
N LEU A 158 6.48 13.73 -15.10
CA LEU A 158 5.60 14.88 -15.26
C LEU A 158 6.33 16.00 -16.01
N LEU A 159 5.98 16.18 -17.27
CA LEU A 159 6.16 17.48 -17.94
C LEU A 159 5.17 18.48 -17.32
N ILE A 160 5.57 19.06 -16.19
CA ILE A 160 5.16 20.37 -15.63
C ILE A 160 3.66 20.51 -15.28
N ASP A 161 3.35 20.36 -13.98
CA ASP A 161 2.45 21.19 -13.14
C ASP A 161 1.91 20.34 -11.96
N ASP A 162 2.80 19.94 -11.05
CA ASP A 162 2.42 19.26 -9.81
C ASP A 162 2.84 20.13 -8.63
N ARG A 163 1.86 20.66 -7.89
CA ARG A 163 2.04 21.52 -6.71
C ARG A 163 2.92 20.87 -5.62
N LEU A 164 3.03 19.55 -5.64
CA LEU A 164 3.89 18.79 -4.74
C LEU A 164 5.39 18.96 -5.06
N ILE A 165 5.75 19.23 -6.32
CA ILE A 165 7.13 19.49 -6.75
C ILE A 165 7.65 20.74 -6.04
N ASP A 166 6.89 21.84 -6.04
CA ASP A 166 7.28 23.09 -5.38
C ASP A 166 7.52 22.92 -3.87
N GLU A 167 6.77 22.02 -3.22
CA GLU A 167 6.94 21.72 -1.79
C GLU A 167 8.20 20.89 -1.54
N ILE A 168 8.46 19.89 -2.39
CA ILE A 168 9.66 19.06 -2.31
C ILE A 168 10.91 19.90 -2.62
N GLU A 169 10.90 20.71 -3.68
CA GLU A 169 12.01 21.61 -4.06
C GLU A 169 12.37 22.60 -2.95
N ARG A 170 11.35 23.21 -2.32
CA ARG A 170 11.57 24.08 -1.15
C ARG A 170 12.23 23.33 0.00
N SER A 171 11.80 22.10 0.23
CA SER A 171 12.34 21.26 1.32
C SER A 171 13.79 20.87 1.04
N VAL A 172 14.09 20.42 -0.19
CA VAL A 172 15.46 20.10 -0.68
C VAL A 172 16.38 21.31 -0.51
N LYS A 173 16.00 22.47 -1.06
CA LYS A 173 16.81 23.69 -0.99
C LYS A 173 17.14 24.10 0.45
N THR A 174 16.14 24.05 1.34
CA THR A 174 16.33 24.41 2.76
C THR A 174 17.31 23.47 3.44
N MET A 175 17.27 22.18 3.12
CA MET A 175 18.20 21.19 3.68
C MET A 175 19.62 21.34 3.13
N GLU A 176 19.78 21.60 1.83
CA GLU A 176 21.08 21.87 1.21
C GLU A 176 21.77 23.08 1.85
N GLU A 177 21.04 24.20 2.02
CA GLU A 177 21.55 25.41 2.66
C GLU A 177 21.99 25.13 4.12
N TRP A 178 21.17 24.39 4.88
CA TRP A 178 21.49 24.03 6.26
C TRP A 178 22.70 23.10 6.40
N LEU A 179 22.89 22.16 5.46
CA LEU A 179 24.04 21.27 5.45
C LEU A 179 25.33 22.03 5.08
N ALA A 180 25.26 22.94 4.09
CA ALA A 180 26.39 23.76 3.68
C ALA A 180 26.87 24.73 4.78
N GLU A 181 26.00 25.17 5.68
CA GLU A 181 26.36 25.99 6.85
C GLU A 181 27.06 25.21 7.98
N LYS A 182 27.05 23.87 7.91
CA LYS A 182 27.60 22.98 8.93
C LYS A 182 28.95 22.35 8.58
N GLU A 183 29.41 22.49 7.33
CA GLU A 183 30.75 22.12 6.86
C GLU A 183 31.78 23.22 7.12
#